data_AF-A9B9N1-F1
#
_entry.id   AF-A9B9N1-F1
#
_cell.length_a   1.000
_cell.length_b   1.000
_cell.length_c   1.000
_cell.angle_alpha   90.00
_cell.angle_beta   90.00
_cell.angle_gamma   90.00
#
_symmetry.space_group_name_H-M   'P 1'
#
loop_
_entity.id
_entity.type
_entity.pdbx_description
1 polymer ?
#
loop_
_entity_poly.entity_id
_entity_poly.type
_entity_poly.pdbx_seq_one_letter_code
_entity_poly.pdbx_strand_id
1 'polypeptide(L)' 'MENTVDKITSAQEREAIDDYFECTSFCSVDESLSDCQTICMERFLKGEYF' A
#
# COMPACT_ATOMS: atom_id res chain seq x y z
N MET A 1 19.14 18.79 -14.55
CA MET A 1 19.60 17.67 -13.70
C MET A 1 18.33 17.16 -13.02
N GLU A 2 17.69 16.16 -13.60
CA GLU A 2 16.52 15.52 -12.97
C GLU A 2 17.00 14.80 -11.71
N ASN A 3 16.44 15.18 -10.57
CA ASN A 3 16.84 14.66 -9.27
C ASN A 3 16.53 13.16 -9.19
N THR A 4 17.58 12.36 -9.06
CA THR A 4 17.49 10.90 -8.81
C THR A 4 16.66 10.60 -7.55
N VAL A 5 16.58 11.53 -6.60
CA VAL A 5 15.83 11.43 -5.35
C VAL A 5 14.31 11.39 -5.58
N ASP A 6 13.77 12.22 -6.49
CA ASP A 6 12.34 12.22 -6.84
C ASP A 6 11.89 10.91 -7.53
N LYS A 7 12.81 10.25 -8.24
CA LYS A 7 12.54 8.94 -8.87
C LYS A 7 12.51 7.80 -7.86
N ILE A 8 13.27 7.89 -6.77
CA ILE A 8 13.28 6.88 -5.72
C ILE A 8 12.02 6.99 -4.86
N THR A 9 11.59 8.19 -4.50
CA THR A 9 10.35 8.41 -3.75
C THR A 9 9.13 8.00 -4.55
N SER A 10 9.05 8.35 -5.84
CA SER A 10 7.92 7.94 -6.69
C SER A 10 7.86 6.44 -6.99
N ALA A 11 8.99 5.73 -6.93
CA ALA A 11 9.03 4.27 -7.04
C ALA A 11 8.53 3.61 -5.75
N GLN A 12 8.97 4.08 -4.58
CA GLN A 12 8.51 3.59 -3.27
C GLN A 12 7.02 3.87 -3.03
N GLU A 13 6.52 5.03 -3.47
CA GLU A 13 5.09 5.36 -3.42
C GLU A 13 4.25 4.43 -4.30
N ARG A 14 4.78 4.00 -5.46
CA ARG A 14 4.10 3.02 -6.31
C ARG A 14 4.08 1.63 -5.70
N GLU A 15 5.22 1.15 -5.18
CA GLU A 15 5.28 -0.13 -4.46
C GLU A 15 4.29 -0.16 -3.31
N ALA A 16 4.23 0.91 -2.53
CA ALA A 16 3.30 1.01 -1.41
C ALA A 16 1.82 0.93 -1.86
N ILE A 17 1.47 1.60 -2.95
CA ILE A 17 0.11 1.55 -3.51
C ILE A 17 -0.20 0.14 -4.05
N ASP A 18 0.75 -0.50 -4.72
CA ASP A 18 0.59 -1.86 -5.25
C ASP A 18 0.39 -2.86 -4.10
N ASP A 19 1.16 -2.75 -3.01
CA ASP A 19 1.02 -3.57 -1.80
C ASP A 19 -0.35 -3.41 -1.12
N TYR A 20 -0.89 -2.18 -1.12
CA TYR A 20 -2.24 -1.93 -0.62
C TYR A 20 -3.30 -2.63 -1.47
N PHE A 21 -3.18 -2.57 -2.80
CA PHE A 21 -4.10 -3.26 -3.70
C PHE A 21 -3.96 -4.79 -3.63
N GLU A 22 -2.74 -5.30 -3.48
CA GLU A 22 -2.50 -6.71 -3.26
C GLU A 22 -3.15 -7.17 -1.94
N CYS A 23 -2.91 -6.44 -0.84
CA CYS A 23 -3.54 -6.74 0.46
C CYS A 23 -5.07 -6.73 0.38
N THR A 24 -5.66 -5.71 -0.25
CA THR A 24 -7.12 -5.60 -0.35
C THR A 24 -7.75 -6.63 -1.29
N SER A 25 -6.98 -7.21 -2.22
CA SER A 25 -7.44 -8.30 -3.08
C SER A 25 -7.77 -9.59 -2.31
N PHE A 26 -7.20 -9.76 -1.10
CA PHE A 26 -7.49 -10.88 -0.21
C PHE A 26 -8.66 -10.62 0.75
N CYS A 27 -9.23 -9.41 0.75
CA CYS A 27 -10.36 -9.10 1.61
C CYS A 27 -11.64 -9.84 1.16
N SER A 28 -12.33 -10.45 2.12
CA SER A 28 -13.68 -10.98 1.90
C SER A 28 -14.67 -9.86 1.61
N VAL A 29 -15.67 -10.13 0.77
CA VAL A 29 -16.65 -9.13 0.28
C VAL A 29 -17.79 -8.84 1.28
N ASP A 30 -17.71 -9.41 2.49
CA ASP A 30 -18.73 -9.28 3.54
C ASP A 30 -18.42 -8.10 4.48
N GLU A 31 -19.12 -8.00 5.62
CA GLU A 31 -18.93 -6.91 6.60
C GLU A 31 -17.46 -6.77 7.08
N SER A 32 -16.62 -7.80 6.90
CA SER A 32 -15.19 -7.74 7.21
C SER A 32 -14.36 -6.92 6.22
N LEU A 33 -14.93 -6.48 5.09
CA LEU A 33 -14.26 -5.67 4.08
C LEU A 33 -13.74 -4.34 4.67
N SER A 34 -14.52 -3.72 5.58
CA SER A 34 -14.16 -2.49 6.30
C SER A 34 -12.90 -2.68 7.15
N ASP A 35 -12.87 -3.77 7.91
CA ASP A 35 -11.77 -4.06 8.84
C ASP A 35 -10.52 -4.46 8.07
N CYS A 36 -10.70 -5.24 6.99
CA CYS A 36 -9.61 -5.65 6.11
C CYS A 36 -8.97 -4.44 5.39
N GLN A 37 -9.78 -3.52 4.85
CA GLN A 37 -9.28 -2.28 4.26
C GLN A 37 -8.52 -1.43 5.28
N THR A 38 -9.01 -1.36 6.52
CA THR A 38 -8.34 -0.65 7.62
C THR A 38 -6.96 -1.25 7.90
N ILE A 39 -6.85 -2.59 7.96
CA ILE A 39 -5.57 -3.28 8.16
C ILE A 39 -4.61 -3.02 7.00
N CYS A 40 -5.07 -3.10 5.75
CA CYS A 40 -4.25 -2.84 4.58
C CYS A 40 -3.76 -1.38 4.54
N MET A 41 -4.62 -0.44 4.91
CA MET A 41 -4.26 0.98 5.03
C MET A 41 -3.23 1.22 6.14
N GLU A 42 -3.37 0.55 7.29
CA GLU A 42 -2.38 0.66 8.36
C GLU A 42 -1.01 0.12 7.94
N ARG A 43 -0.96 -0.97 7.18
CA ARG A 43 0.30 -1.51 6.64
C ARG A 43 0.96 -0.53 5.67
N PHE A 44 0.19 0.04 4.75
CA PHE A 44 0.64 1.10 3.85
C PHE A 44 1.23 2.29 4.61
N LEU A 45 0.52 2.80 5.62
CA LEU A 45 0.96 3.99 6.37
C LEU A 45 2.16 3.73 7.30
N LYS A 46 2.31 2.50 7.82
CA LYS A 46 3.44 2.12 8.68
C LYS A 46 4.72 1.85 7.89
N GLY A 47 4.62 1.69 6.57
CA GLY A 47 5.76 1.36 5.72
C GLY A 47 6.42 0.02 6.07
N GLU A 48 5.66 -0.90 6.67
CA GLU A 48 6.08 -2.29 6.86
C GLU A 48 5.91 -3.03 5.54
N TYR A 49 6.84 -2.79 4.62
CA TYR A 49 6.99 -3.50 3.36
C TYR A 49 7.78 -4.79 3.62
N PHE A 50 7.33 -5.92 3.04
CA PHE A 50 7.94 -7.24 3.24
C PHE A 50 9.21 -7.45 2.42
#